data_AF-A0A853A0E6-F1
#
_entry.id   AF-A0A853A0E6-F1
#
_cell.length_a   1.000
_cell.length_b   1.000
_cell.length_c   1.000
_cell.angle_alpha   90.00
_cell.angle_beta   90.00
_cell.angle_gamma   90.00
#
_symmetry.space_group_name_H-M   'P 1'
#
loop_
_entity.id
_entity.type
_entity.pdbx_description
1 polymer ?
#
loop_
_entity_poly.entity_id
_entity_poly.type
_entity_poly.pdbx_seq_one_letter_code
_entity_poly.pdbx_strand_id
1 'polypeptide(L)' 'MSSYSADGNNCVEHGVRPDGSHSVRDTKDRTGGTLHFTRTAWHSFVTAIKQDRFHTSA' A
#
# COMPACT_ATOMS: atom_id res chain seq x y z
N MET A 1 17.06 -2.59 -6.04
CA MET A 1 16.78 -3.93 -5.50
C MET A 1 15.31 -3.98 -5.17
N SER A 2 14.55 -4.73 -5.96
CA SER A 2 13.14 -5.04 -5.76
C SER A 2 13.06 -6.36 -4.99
N SER A 3 12.21 -6.44 -3.98
CA SER A 3 11.89 -7.67 -3.25
C SER A 3 10.52 -7.37 -2.65
N TYR A 4 9.38 -7.78 -3.23
CA TYR A 4 8.92 -9.16 -3.42
C TYR A 4 8.22 -9.32 -4.77
N SER A 5 8.96 -9.78 -5.78
CA SER A 5 8.37 -10.28 -7.02
C SER A 5 8.05 -11.77 -6.84
N ALA A 6 6.87 -12.07 -6.30
CA ALA A 6 6.23 -13.34 -6.59
C ALA A 6 5.72 -13.27 -8.03
N ASP A 7 6.11 -14.25 -8.84
CA ASP A 7 5.93 -14.33 -10.28
C ASP A 7 4.56 -13.81 -10.77
N GLY A 8 4.59 -12.67 -11.47
CA GLY A 8 3.43 -12.13 -12.20
C GLY A 8 3.11 -10.67 -11.88
N ASN A 9 3.55 -9.74 -12.74
CA ASN A 9 2.91 -8.45 -13.02
C ASN A 9 2.41 -7.56 -11.85
N ASN A 10 2.92 -7.71 -10.63
CA ASN A 10 2.47 -6.94 -9.48
C ASN A 10 3.02 -5.50 -9.57
N CYS A 11 2.16 -4.57 -10.02
CA CYS A 11 2.49 -3.18 -10.32
C CYS A 11 2.69 -2.31 -9.08
N VAL A 12 2.47 -2.85 -7.89
CA VAL A 12 2.43 -2.08 -6.64
C VAL A 12 3.48 -2.60 -5.68
N GLU A 13 4.29 -1.69 -5.14
CA GLU A 13 5.25 -1.97 -4.09
C GLU A 13 4.79 -1.36 -2.76
N HIS A 14 4.90 -2.14 -1.69
CA HIS A 14 4.62 -1.72 -0.31
C HIS A 14 5.90 -1.80 0.54
N GLY A 15 6.09 -0.81 1.41
CA GLY A 15 7.21 -0.79 2.35
C GLY A 15 6.86 -0.12 3.68
N VAL A 16 7.41 -0.66 4.77
CA VAL A 16 7.35 -0.05 6.11
C VAL A 16 8.59 0.80 6.32
N ARG A 17 8.41 2.05 6.75
CA ARG A 17 9.48 3.02 6.99
C ARG A 17 10.02 2.91 8.43
N PRO A 18 11.22 3.43 8.73
CA PRO A 18 11.80 3.36 10.08
C PRO A 18 10.95 4.00 11.19
N ASP A 19 10.15 5.02 10.84
CA ASP A 19 9.20 5.67 11.74
C ASP A 19 7.88 4.89 11.92
N GLY A 20 7.78 3.70 11.33
CA GLY A 20 6.60 2.85 11.36
C GLY A 20 5.48 3.27 10.39
N SER A 21 5.70 4.30 9.57
CA SER A 21 4.76 4.68 8.51
C SER A 21 4.81 3.72 7.33
N HIS A 22 3.74 3.66 6.55
CA HIS A 22 3.62 2.79 5.39
C HIS A 22 3.71 3.60 4.10
N SER A 23 4.42 3.04 3.12
CA SER A 23 4.59 3.58 1.78
C SER A 23 4.06 2.62 0.73
N VAL A 24 3.33 3.15 -0.25
CA VAL A 24 2.82 2.40 -1.40
C VAL A 24 3.14 3.18 -2.67
N ARG A 25 3.70 2.52 -3.68
CA ARG A 25 3.95 3.14 -4.98
C ARG A 25 3.56 2.20 -6.12
N ASP A 26 3.16 2.80 -7.24
CA ASP A 26 3.02 2.09 -8.50
C ASP A 26 4.38 2.07 -9.20
N THR A 27 4.95 0.88 -9.40
CA THR A 27 6.24 0.71 -10.08
C THR A 27 6.13 0.98 -11.58
N LYS A 28 4.92 0.88 -12.15
CA LYS A 28 4.63 1.19 -13.56
C LYS A 28 4.38 2.69 -13.79
N ASP A 29 3.85 3.40 -12.80
CA ASP A 29 3.75 4.86 -12.82
C ASP A 29 4.69 5.49 -11.79
N ARG A 30 5.98 5.52 -12.13
CA ARG A 30 6.99 6.14 -11.26
C ARG A 30 6.79 7.65 -11.09
N THR A 31 6.09 8.29 -12.01
CA THR A 31 5.78 9.72 -11.95
C THR A 31 4.63 10.03 -10.99
N GLY A 32 3.74 9.08 -10.73
CA GLY A 32 2.63 9.19 -9.77
C GLY A 32 3.06 9.31 -8.30
N GLY A 33 4.34 9.10 -8.00
CA GLY A 33 4.91 9.31 -6.67
C GLY A 33 4.67 8.15 -5.70
N THR A 34 4.81 8.42 -4.40
CA THR A 34 4.63 7.43 -3.33
C THR A 34 3.59 7.92 -2.34
N LEU A 35 2.57 7.10 -2.10
CA LEU A 35 1.55 7.35 -1.09
C LEU A 35 2.11 7.02 0.29
N HIS A 36 1.88 7.89 1.26
CA HIS A 36 2.34 7.73 2.63
C HIS A 36 1.16 7.69 3.60
N PHE A 37 1.17 6.67 4.46
CA PHE A 37 0.14 6.45 5.47
C PHE A 37 0.79 6.36 6.84
N THR A 38 0.16 6.98 7.84
CA THR A 38 0.56 6.73 9.23
C THR A 38 0.30 5.26 9.59
N ARG A 39 1.02 4.76 10.60
CA ARG A 39 0.79 3.40 11.12
C ARG A 39 -0.69 3.16 11.44
N THR A 40 -1.31 4.09 12.14
CA THR A 40 -2.72 4.00 12.55
C THR A 40 -3.65 3.96 11.33
N ALA A 41 -3.45 4.84 10.34
CA ALA A 41 -4.29 4.87 9.15
C ALA A 41 -4.23 3.55 8.37
N TRP A 42 -3.02 2.98 8.21
CA TRP A 42 -2.85 1.69 7.54
C TRP A 42 -3.54 0.54 8.28
N HIS A 43 -3.40 0.48 9.62
CA HIS A 43 -4.08 -0.53 10.43
C HIS A 43 -5.60 -0.40 10.36
N SER A 44 -6.14 0.82 10.43
CA SER A 44 -7.57 1.08 10.28
C SER A 44 -8.07 0.64 8.90
N PHE A 45 -7.35 0.96 7.83
CA PHE A 45 -7.67 0.54 6.47
C PHE A 45 -7.74 -0.98 6.32
N VAL A 46 -6.70 -1.70 6.74
CA VAL A 46 -6.68 -3.18 6.68
C VAL A 46 -7.79 -3.79 7.53
N THR A 47 -8.08 -3.20 8.68
CA THR A 47 -9.18 -3.65 9.56
C THR A 47 -10.53 -3.47 8.89
N ALA A 48 -10.77 -2.32 8.26
CA ALA A 48 -12.00 -2.05 7.53
C ALA A 48 -12.20 -3.04 6.37
N ILE A 49 -11.16 -3.36 5.61
CA ILE A 49 -11.21 -4.40 4.56
C ILE A 49 -11.59 -5.75 5.14
N LYS A 50 -10.92 -6.19 6.23
CA LYS A 50 -11.21 -7.48 6.87
C LYS A 50 -12.63 -7.58 7.43
N GLN A 51 -13.23 -6.45 7.76
CA GLN A 51 -14.61 -6.36 8.26
C GLN A 51 -15.63 -6.13 7.14
N ASP A 52 -15.19 -6.11 5.87
CA ASP A 52 -16.03 -5.77 4.71
C ASP A 52 -16.73 -4.40 4.83
N ARG A 53 -16.05 -3.44 5.46
CA ARG A 53 -16.53 -2.07 5.69
C ARG A 53 -15.97 -1.05 4.72
N PHE A 54 -15.18 -1.49 3.75
CA PHE A 54 -14.59 -0.62 2.75
C PHE A 54 -15.30 -0.84 1.42
N HIS A 55 -16.43 -0.16 1.26
CA HIS A 55 -17.18 -0.15 0.01
C HIS A 55 -16.83 1.12 -0.76
N THR A 56 -16.52 0.98 -2.04
CA THR A 56 -16.46 2.12 -2.95
C THR A 56 -17.90 2.58 -3.16
N SER A 57 -18.29 3.65 -2.48
CA SER A 57 -19.48 4.39 -2.89
C SER A 57 -19.20 4.91 -4.31
N ALA A 58 -19.95 4.39 -5.29
CA ALA A 58 -19.89 4.84 -6.68
C ALA A 58 -20.36 6.30 -6.80
#